data_AF-A0A364VCH1-F1
#
_entry.id   AF-A0A364VCH1-F1
#
_cell.length_a   1.000
_cell.length_b   1.000
_cell.length_c   1.000
_cell.angle_alpha   90.00
_cell.angle_beta   90.00
_cell.angle_gamma   90.00
#
_symmetry.space_group_name_H-M   'P 1'
#
loop_
_entity.id
_entity.type
_entity.pdbx_description
1 polymer ?
#
loop_
_entity_poly.entity_id
_entity_poly.type
_entity_poly.pdbx_seq_one_letter_code
_entity_poly.pdbx_strand_id
1 'polypeptide(L)'
;MKKLLTVLAVVFVVLVILAGAVHWASTRNEQPAAPGGQPAPPGEQAAPTNPPGCVDYEVVAIPGTWESRVDDDPNAPKANPNSLMLGITGPLQAEVSADRVKVWTVPYTAQFRNFNAQQEKTYDESRDEGMQRASAELQATHQACPGTKFVLMGFSQGAVIAGDLSSNIGNGRGPVPADSVAGVSLIADGRQELTKGKLIGKQGITGVGAEIALAPVGGLIQGIIPGATMRGPRPDGFGELNDRVNNFCAPADLVCDAPRDVGNALQRAQDLVGANAVHAQYATNGTVVDGQTVPQYVLGWARDLVNQPLR
;
A
#
# COMPACT_ATOMS: atom_id res chain seq x y z
N MET A 1 -7.92 65.05 5.88
CA MET A 1 -7.93 63.69 5.27
C MET A 1 -7.43 62.59 6.22
N LYS A 2 -6.23 62.69 6.81
CA LYS A 2 -5.70 61.66 7.74
C LYS A 2 -6.59 61.41 8.98
N LYS A 3 -7.09 62.46 9.64
CA LYS A 3 -7.99 62.32 10.81
C LYS A 3 -9.32 61.64 10.47
N LEU A 4 -9.85 61.84 9.26
CA LEU A 4 -11.10 61.21 8.80
C LEU A 4 -10.89 59.71 8.54
N LEU A 5 -9.74 59.33 7.94
CA LEU A 5 -9.35 57.94 7.73
C LEU A 5 -9.13 57.19 9.05
N THR A 6 -8.53 57.84 10.06
CA THR A 6 -8.35 57.24 11.39
C THR A 6 -9.70 57.03 12.09
N VAL A 7 -10.63 57.98 11.99
CA VAL A 7 -11.98 57.82 12.55
C VAL A 7 -12.74 56.69 11.84
N LEU A 8 -12.67 56.61 10.52
CA LEU A 8 -13.30 55.52 9.76
C LEU A 8 -12.70 54.15 10.09
N ALA A 9 -11.38 54.05 10.26
CA ALA A 9 -10.71 52.82 10.65
C ALA A 9 -11.11 52.36 12.06
N VAL A 10 -11.20 53.30 13.02
CA VAL A 10 -11.65 53.00 14.39
C VAL A 10 -13.10 52.54 14.39
N VAL A 11 -13.98 53.21 13.64
CA VAL A 11 -15.38 52.81 13.51
C VAL A 11 -15.50 51.43 12.88
N PHE A 12 -14.70 51.12 11.86
CA PHE A 12 -14.70 49.79 11.23
C PHE A 12 -14.27 48.70 12.21
N VAL A 13 -13.20 48.93 12.99
CA VAL A 13 -12.75 47.95 14.00
C VAL A 13 -13.80 47.76 15.09
N VAL A 14 -14.45 48.83 15.55
CA VAL A 14 -15.55 48.74 16.53
C VAL A 14 -16.73 47.94 15.97
N LEU A 15 -17.08 48.14 14.69
CA LEU A 15 -18.14 47.36 14.04
C LEU A 15 -17.78 45.88 13.91
N VAL A 16 -16.52 45.55 13.60
CA VAL A 16 -16.04 44.16 13.55
C VAL A 16 -16.08 43.50 14.93
N ILE A 17 -15.68 44.23 15.97
CA ILE A 17 -15.74 43.72 17.36
C ILE A 17 -17.19 43.51 17.79
N LEU A 18 -18.09 44.44 17.47
CA LEU A 18 -19.53 44.30 17.76
C LEU A 18 -20.14 43.13 16.99
N ALA A 19 -19.82 42.97 15.71
CA ALA A 19 -20.27 41.83 14.91
C ALA A 19 -19.75 40.49 15.48
N GLY A 20 -18.49 40.44 15.91
CA GLY A 20 -17.91 39.28 16.59
C GLY A 20 -18.59 38.97 17.93
N ALA A 21 -18.90 39.99 18.73
CA ALA A 21 -19.60 39.83 20.00
C ALA A 21 -21.05 39.38 19.82
N VAL A 22 -21.76 39.88 18.81
CA VAL A 22 -23.12 39.45 18.46
C VAL A 22 -23.10 38.01 17.93
N HIS A 23 -22.14 37.66 17.07
CA HIS A 23 -21.98 36.29 16.59
C HIS A 23 -21.70 35.31 17.74
N TRP A 24 -20.79 35.68 18.65
CA TRP A 24 -20.48 34.91 19.85
C TRP A 24 -21.65 34.82 20.85
N ALA A 25 -22.46 35.88 20.97
CA ALA A 25 -23.68 35.84 21.76
C ALA A 25 -24.76 34.96 21.12
N SER A 26 -24.84 34.93 19.78
CA SER A 26 -25.78 34.07 19.05
C SER A 26 -25.43 32.59 19.13
N THR A 27 -24.13 32.24 19.13
CA THR A 27 -23.67 30.85 19.32
C THR A 27 -23.76 30.37 20.77
N ARG A 28 -23.90 31.28 21.75
CA ARG A 28 -24.21 30.93 23.15
C ARG A 28 -25.67 30.59 23.42
N ASN A 29 -26.58 30.96 22.53
CA ASN A 29 -28.01 30.65 22.65
C ASN A 29 -28.39 29.27 22.10
N GLU A 30 -27.43 28.53 21.52
CA GLU A 30 -27.57 27.08 21.32
C GLU A 30 -27.26 26.37 22.65
N GLN A 31 -28.26 26.35 23.52
CA GLN A 31 -28.21 25.56 24.75
C GLN A 31 -28.11 24.08 24.37
N PRO A 32 -27.14 23.31 24.91
CA PRO A 32 -27.12 21.87 24.75
C PRO A 32 -28.43 21.30 25.28
N ALA A 33 -29.07 20.43 24.51
CA ALA A 33 -30.21 19.65 24.98
C ALA A 33 -29.83 18.93 26.29
N ALA A 34 -30.79 18.84 27.22
CA ALA A 34 -30.62 18.17 28.50
C ALA A 34 -30.03 16.74 28.35
N PRO A 35 -29.27 16.23 29.34
CA PRO A 35 -28.74 14.88 29.30
C PRO A 35 -29.89 13.88 29.53
N GLY A 36 -30.56 13.52 28.45
CA GLY A 36 -31.73 12.64 28.44
C GLY A 36 -31.65 11.74 27.22
N GLY A 37 -30.81 10.71 27.34
CA GLY A 37 -30.55 9.73 26.30
C GLY A 37 -29.07 9.41 26.28
N GLN A 38 -28.70 8.25 26.83
CA GLN A 38 -27.41 7.64 26.48
C GLN A 38 -27.29 7.71 24.95
N PRO A 39 -26.16 8.17 24.38
CA PRO A 39 -25.88 7.84 22.99
C PRO A 39 -26.04 6.33 22.92
N ALA A 40 -26.91 5.84 22.04
CA ALA A 40 -26.86 4.43 21.68
C ALA A 40 -25.37 4.14 21.37
N PRO A 41 -24.82 2.99 21.80
CA PRO A 41 -23.53 2.56 21.28
C PRO A 41 -23.57 2.72 19.76
N PRO A 42 -22.47 3.11 19.08
CA PRO A 42 -22.44 3.12 17.63
C PRO A 42 -23.08 1.81 17.20
N GLY A 43 -24.28 1.91 16.59
CA GLY A 43 -25.06 0.72 16.30
C GLY A 43 -24.12 -0.14 15.47
N GLU A 44 -23.78 -1.31 16.00
CA GLU A 44 -22.89 -2.26 15.34
C GLU A 44 -23.50 -2.48 13.97
N GLN A 45 -22.96 -1.77 12.97
CA GLN A 45 -23.49 -1.80 11.62
C GLN A 45 -23.31 -3.24 11.21
N ALA A 46 -24.42 -3.95 11.07
CA ALA A 46 -24.39 -5.36 10.72
C ALA A 46 -23.46 -5.51 9.51
N ALA A 47 -22.48 -6.40 9.63
CA ALA A 47 -21.49 -6.61 8.59
C ALA A 47 -22.21 -6.78 7.24
N PRO A 48 -21.75 -6.11 6.17
CA PRO A 48 -22.41 -6.19 4.87
C PRO A 48 -22.52 -7.65 4.44
N THR A 49 -23.74 -8.09 4.11
CA THR A 49 -24.00 -9.46 3.66
C THR A 49 -23.80 -9.58 2.16
N ASN A 50 -23.11 -10.63 1.72
CA ASN A 50 -22.88 -10.88 0.30
C ASN A 50 -24.11 -11.50 -0.40
N PRO A 51 -24.39 -11.13 -1.66
CA PRO A 51 -25.33 -11.88 -2.49
C PRO A 51 -24.80 -13.30 -2.81
N PRO A 52 -25.67 -14.23 -3.26
CA PRO A 52 -25.23 -15.55 -3.69
C PRO A 52 -24.18 -15.47 -4.81
N GLY A 53 -23.12 -16.29 -4.71
CA GLY A 53 -22.03 -16.35 -5.69
C GLY A 53 -20.79 -15.53 -5.35
N CYS A 54 -20.80 -14.76 -4.26
CA CYS A 54 -19.59 -14.14 -3.71
C CYS A 54 -18.77 -15.13 -2.88
N VAL A 55 -17.47 -14.85 -2.78
CA VAL A 55 -16.52 -15.56 -1.92
C VAL A 55 -16.29 -14.78 -0.62
N ASP A 56 -15.85 -15.45 0.43
CA ASP A 56 -15.54 -14.80 1.70
C ASP A 56 -14.32 -13.87 1.58
N TYR A 57 -13.29 -14.32 0.86
CA TYR A 57 -12.05 -13.57 0.67
C TYR A 57 -11.65 -13.46 -0.80
N GLU A 58 -11.08 -12.33 -1.16
CA GLU A 58 -10.32 -12.18 -2.40
C GLU A 58 -8.86 -11.82 -2.09
N VAL A 59 -7.95 -12.65 -2.59
CA VAL A 59 -6.51 -12.38 -2.56
C VAL A 59 -6.14 -11.63 -3.83
N VAL A 60 -5.69 -10.39 -3.69
CA VAL A 60 -5.14 -9.59 -4.79
C VAL A 60 -3.62 -9.61 -4.69
N ALA A 61 -2.99 -10.40 -5.57
CA ALA A 61 -1.55 -10.57 -5.62
C ALA A 61 -0.94 -9.72 -6.73
N ILE A 62 0.03 -8.86 -6.40
CA ILE A 62 0.67 -7.94 -7.34
C ILE A 62 2.12 -8.40 -7.58
N PRO A 63 2.43 -9.01 -8.75
CA PRO A 63 3.79 -9.48 -9.06
C PRO A 63 4.82 -8.36 -9.16
N GLY A 64 6.09 -8.72 -9.03
CA GLY A 64 7.22 -7.81 -9.22
C GLY A 64 7.48 -7.46 -10.68
N THR A 65 8.52 -6.65 -10.90
CA THR A 65 9.00 -6.34 -12.26
C THR A 65 9.37 -7.63 -13.00
N TRP A 66 8.94 -7.74 -14.26
CA TRP A 66 9.11 -8.87 -15.17
C TRP A 66 8.40 -10.16 -14.74
N GLU A 67 7.42 -10.06 -13.83
CA GLU A 67 6.65 -11.20 -13.34
C GLU A 67 5.17 -11.19 -13.76
N SER A 68 4.72 -10.19 -14.52
CA SER A 68 3.36 -10.07 -15.05
C SER A 68 3.37 -9.55 -16.50
N ARG A 69 2.21 -9.59 -17.16
CA ARG A 69 1.95 -8.91 -18.44
C ARG A 69 0.48 -8.46 -18.49
N VAL A 70 0.18 -7.48 -19.34
CA VAL A 70 -1.16 -6.87 -19.46
C VAL A 70 -2.26 -7.81 -19.96
N ASP A 71 -1.88 -8.86 -20.69
CA ASP A 71 -2.77 -9.84 -21.31
C ASP A 71 -2.71 -11.21 -20.62
N ASP A 72 -2.15 -11.29 -19.40
CA ASP A 72 -2.17 -12.53 -18.62
C ASP A 72 -3.57 -12.84 -18.10
N ASP A 73 -3.85 -14.13 -17.88
CA ASP A 73 -5.06 -14.54 -17.16
C ASP A 73 -4.85 -14.28 -15.66
N PRO A 74 -5.62 -13.38 -15.02
CA PRO A 74 -5.41 -13.06 -13.61
C PRO A 74 -5.74 -14.22 -12.66
N ASN A 75 -6.54 -15.20 -13.06
CA ASN A 75 -6.90 -16.36 -12.21
C ASN A 75 -5.99 -17.58 -12.47
N ALA A 76 -5.24 -17.56 -13.57
CA ALA A 76 -4.30 -18.61 -13.95
C ALA A 76 -3.07 -18.02 -14.66
N PRO A 77 -2.32 -17.12 -13.99
CA PRO A 77 -1.23 -16.36 -14.60
C PRO A 77 -0.11 -17.26 -15.11
N LYS A 78 0.37 -16.97 -16.32
CA LYS A 78 1.42 -17.70 -17.04
C LYS A 78 2.49 -16.78 -17.60
N ALA A 79 2.47 -15.49 -17.27
CA ALA A 79 3.41 -14.52 -17.79
C ALA A 79 4.86 -14.94 -17.55
N ASN A 80 5.15 -15.38 -16.32
CA ASN A 80 6.44 -15.87 -15.88
C ASN A 80 6.24 -16.99 -14.85
N PRO A 81 6.57 -18.26 -15.16
CA PRO A 81 6.40 -19.38 -14.23
C PRO A 81 7.30 -19.29 -13.00
N ASN A 82 8.33 -18.43 -13.02
CA ASN A 82 9.24 -18.19 -11.90
C ASN A 82 8.84 -16.98 -11.05
N SER A 83 7.68 -16.37 -11.30
CA SER A 83 7.18 -15.25 -10.50
C SER A 83 7.09 -15.65 -9.02
N LEU A 84 7.64 -14.81 -8.13
CA LEU A 84 7.65 -15.07 -6.70
C LEU A 84 6.24 -15.28 -6.14
N MET A 85 5.28 -14.49 -6.64
CA MET A 85 3.88 -14.55 -6.20
C MET A 85 3.22 -15.89 -6.54
N LEU A 86 3.62 -16.56 -7.63
CA LEU A 86 3.07 -17.88 -7.99
C LEU A 86 3.46 -18.98 -7.01
N GLY A 87 4.60 -18.81 -6.31
CA GLY A 87 4.98 -19.66 -5.19
C GLY A 87 4.05 -19.55 -3.97
N ILE A 88 3.14 -18.56 -3.96
CA ILE A 88 2.14 -18.33 -2.92
C ILE A 88 0.74 -18.61 -3.49
N THR A 89 0.36 -17.96 -4.58
CA THR A 89 -1.01 -18.00 -5.14
C THR A 89 -1.37 -19.38 -5.68
N GLY A 90 -0.43 -20.07 -6.34
CA GLY A 90 -0.66 -21.41 -6.89
C GLY A 90 -1.01 -22.43 -5.79
N PRO A 91 -0.15 -22.63 -4.78
CA PRO A 91 -0.47 -23.49 -3.64
C PRO A 91 -1.73 -23.07 -2.88
N LEU A 92 -1.96 -21.77 -2.69
CA LEU A 92 -3.15 -21.29 -1.99
C LEU A 92 -4.45 -21.68 -2.73
N GLN A 93 -4.48 -21.53 -4.06
CA GLN A 93 -5.60 -21.98 -4.89
C GLN A 93 -5.80 -23.50 -4.85
N ALA A 94 -4.73 -24.27 -4.65
CA ALA A 94 -4.80 -25.73 -4.56
C ALA A 94 -5.27 -26.21 -3.17
N GLU A 95 -4.95 -25.46 -2.12
CA GLU A 95 -5.20 -25.84 -0.71
C GLU A 95 -6.53 -25.32 -0.16
N VAL A 96 -7.09 -24.24 -0.71
CA VAL A 96 -8.30 -23.58 -0.21
C VAL A 96 -9.43 -23.64 -1.25
N SER A 97 -10.65 -23.91 -0.79
CA SER A 97 -11.82 -23.99 -1.68
C SER A 97 -12.07 -22.68 -2.42
N ALA A 98 -12.38 -22.78 -3.71
CA ALA A 98 -12.78 -21.65 -4.56
C ALA A 98 -14.12 -21.02 -4.11
N ASP A 99 -14.94 -21.73 -3.35
CA ASP A 99 -16.15 -21.17 -2.72
C ASP A 99 -15.82 -20.18 -1.60
N ARG A 100 -14.60 -20.27 -1.05
CA ARG A 100 -14.14 -19.47 0.07
C ARG A 100 -13.20 -18.35 -0.35
N VAL A 101 -12.31 -18.63 -1.31
CA VAL A 101 -11.27 -17.69 -1.73
C VAL A 101 -11.18 -17.60 -3.24
N LYS A 102 -11.28 -16.37 -3.74
CA LYS A 102 -10.82 -16.01 -5.09
C LYS A 102 -9.37 -15.53 -5.00
N VAL A 103 -8.51 -16.01 -5.88
CA VAL A 103 -7.14 -15.51 -6.00
C VAL A 103 -7.00 -14.85 -7.36
N TRP A 104 -6.64 -13.56 -7.35
CA TRP A 104 -6.54 -12.72 -8.53
C TRP A 104 -5.17 -12.06 -8.57
N THR A 105 -4.39 -12.39 -9.61
CA THR A 105 -3.04 -11.87 -9.82
C THR A 105 -3.08 -10.74 -10.83
N VAL A 106 -2.54 -9.57 -10.47
CA VAL A 106 -2.74 -8.34 -11.25
C VAL A 106 -2.05 -8.44 -12.62
N PRO A 107 -2.79 -8.38 -13.75
CA PRO A 107 -2.23 -8.40 -15.09
C PRO A 107 -1.87 -6.96 -15.49
N TYR A 108 -0.58 -6.64 -15.42
CA TYR A 108 -0.06 -5.32 -15.74
C TYR A 108 1.32 -5.43 -16.41
N THR A 109 1.81 -4.33 -16.95
CA THR A 109 3.04 -4.33 -17.76
C THR A 109 4.26 -4.82 -16.98
N ALA A 110 4.36 -4.51 -15.68
CA ALA A 110 5.44 -4.96 -14.81
C ALA A 110 6.85 -4.70 -15.38
N GLN A 111 7.10 -3.52 -15.92
CA GLN A 111 8.39 -3.18 -16.52
C GLN A 111 9.15 -2.12 -15.72
N PHE A 112 10.44 -2.01 -16.00
CA PHE A 112 11.34 -1.06 -15.37
C PHE A 112 12.40 -0.59 -16.36
N ARG A 113 12.08 0.47 -17.12
CA ARG A 113 13.06 1.13 -17.99
C ARG A 113 14.30 1.55 -17.20
N ASN A 114 15.45 1.06 -17.65
CA ASN A 114 16.76 1.38 -17.10
C ASN A 114 17.80 1.42 -18.23
N PHE A 115 19.05 1.80 -17.93
CA PHE A 115 20.12 1.93 -18.92
C PHE A 115 20.40 0.66 -19.76
N ASN A 116 20.06 -0.53 -19.26
CA ASN A 116 20.16 -1.79 -20.00
C ASN A 116 18.86 -2.21 -20.72
N ALA A 117 17.74 -1.53 -20.48
CA ALA A 117 16.41 -1.87 -20.99
C ALA A 117 15.62 -0.62 -21.42
N GLN A 118 16.18 0.18 -22.32
CA GLN A 118 15.63 1.48 -22.73
C GLN A 118 14.27 1.37 -23.45
N GLN A 119 13.97 0.22 -24.06
CA GLN A 119 12.71 -0.06 -24.77
C GLN A 119 11.51 -0.31 -23.86
N GLU A 120 11.73 -0.58 -22.57
CA GLU A 120 10.66 -0.90 -21.63
C GLU A 120 9.80 0.32 -21.27
N LYS A 121 8.61 0.10 -20.72
CA LYS A 121 7.79 1.13 -20.06
C LYS A 121 8.56 1.70 -18.86
N THR A 122 8.39 2.99 -18.58
CA THR A 122 9.02 3.57 -17.38
C THR A 122 8.44 2.96 -16.11
N TYR A 123 9.21 3.04 -15.01
CA TYR A 123 8.74 2.53 -13.73
C TYR A 123 7.45 3.20 -13.27
N ASP A 124 7.36 4.53 -13.39
CA ASP A 124 6.16 5.26 -12.98
C ASP A 124 4.93 4.84 -13.79
N GLU A 125 5.06 4.76 -15.11
CA GLU A 125 3.96 4.32 -15.98
C GLU A 125 3.53 2.87 -15.73
N SER A 126 4.48 1.98 -15.39
CA SER A 126 4.19 0.58 -15.06
C SER A 126 3.50 0.47 -13.70
N ARG A 127 4.02 1.18 -12.70
CA ARG A 127 3.45 1.24 -11.34
C ARG A 127 2.04 1.82 -11.34
N ASP A 128 1.82 2.91 -12.06
CA ASP A 128 0.51 3.58 -12.09
C ASP A 128 -0.54 2.70 -12.79
N GLU A 129 -0.16 1.94 -13.82
CA GLU A 129 -1.03 0.95 -14.46
C GLU A 129 -1.37 -0.20 -13.50
N GLY A 130 -0.38 -0.76 -12.80
CA GLY A 130 -0.62 -1.81 -11.80
C GLY A 130 -1.52 -1.34 -10.65
N MET A 131 -1.30 -0.12 -10.16
CA MET A 131 -2.17 0.54 -9.16
C MET A 131 -3.60 0.69 -9.66
N GLN A 132 -3.79 1.15 -10.90
CA GLN A 132 -5.11 1.32 -11.49
C GLN A 132 -5.85 -0.03 -11.61
N ARG A 133 -5.16 -1.07 -12.10
CA ARG A 133 -5.74 -2.42 -12.24
C ARG A 133 -6.15 -3.01 -10.90
N ALA A 134 -5.26 -2.97 -9.91
CA ALA A 134 -5.56 -3.45 -8.56
C ALA A 134 -6.72 -2.67 -7.92
N SER A 135 -6.71 -1.35 -8.03
CA SER A 135 -7.77 -0.51 -7.46
C SER A 135 -9.13 -0.77 -8.11
N ALA A 136 -9.16 -0.96 -9.43
CA ALA A 136 -10.37 -1.28 -10.17
C ALA A 136 -10.95 -2.64 -9.76
N GLU A 137 -10.12 -3.65 -9.55
CA GLU A 137 -10.58 -4.97 -9.07
C GLU A 137 -11.18 -4.87 -7.68
N LEU A 138 -10.48 -4.23 -6.73
CA LEU A 138 -11.00 -4.02 -5.37
C LEU A 138 -12.35 -3.29 -5.39
N GLN A 139 -12.45 -2.24 -6.20
CA GLN A 139 -13.68 -1.47 -6.33
C GLN A 139 -14.81 -2.32 -6.92
N ALA A 140 -14.55 -3.05 -8.01
CA ALA A 140 -15.54 -3.88 -8.68
C ALA A 140 -16.03 -5.01 -7.77
N THR A 141 -15.13 -5.73 -7.12
CA THR A 141 -15.50 -6.78 -6.17
C THR A 141 -16.26 -6.20 -4.99
N HIS A 142 -15.82 -5.10 -4.38
CA HIS A 142 -16.51 -4.54 -3.22
C HIS A 142 -17.92 -4.03 -3.58
N GLN A 143 -18.11 -3.51 -4.79
CA GLN A 143 -19.43 -3.11 -5.28
C GLN A 143 -20.37 -4.32 -5.48
N ALA A 144 -19.85 -5.43 -5.99
CA ALA A 144 -20.63 -6.65 -6.23
C ALA A 144 -20.86 -7.48 -4.95
N CYS A 145 -19.85 -7.51 -4.08
CA CYS A 145 -19.72 -8.37 -2.91
C CYS A 145 -19.16 -7.55 -1.72
N PRO A 146 -19.99 -6.68 -1.11
CA PRO A 146 -19.53 -5.73 -0.08
C PRO A 146 -19.05 -6.40 1.22
N GLY A 147 -19.41 -7.66 1.45
CA GLY A 147 -18.95 -8.49 2.57
C GLY A 147 -17.65 -9.24 2.31
N THR A 148 -17.18 -9.33 1.05
CA THR A 148 -15.90 -9.98 0.73
C THR A 148 -14.74 -9.19 1.32
N LYS A 149 -13.85 -9.88 2.04
CA LYS A 149 -12.63 -9.28 2.60
C LYS A 149 -11.44 -9.45 1.66
N PHE A 150 -10.59 -8.45 1.60
CA PHE A 150 -9.41 -8.45 0.74
C PHE A 150 -8.14 -8.82 1.49
N VAL A 151 -7.30 -9.63 0.86
CA VAL A 151 -5.92 -9.86 1.28
C VAL A 151 -5.01 -9.33 0.19
N LEU A 152 -4.20 -8.32 0.50
CA LEU A 152 -3.30 -7.71 -0.48
C LEU A 152 -1.90 -8.29 -0.33
N MET A 153 -1.29 -8.71 -1.43
CA MET A 153 0.07 -9.22 -1.43
C MET A 153 0.86 -8.60 -2.56
N GLY A 154 2.12 -8.28 -2.33
CA GLY A 154 2.97 -7.74 -3.38
C GLY A 154 4.45 -8.05 -3.19
N PHE A 155 5.17 -8.13 -4.31
CA PHE A 155 6.62 -8.27 -4.34
C PHE A 155 7.29 -7.14 -5.13
N SER A 156 8.37 -6.55 -4.60
CA SER A 156 9.19 -5.56 -5.30
C SER A 156 8.35 -4.36 -5.80
N GLN A 157 8.27 -4.10 -7.11
CA GLN A 157 7.34 -3.13 -7.70
C GLN A 157 5.88 -3.36 -7.23
N GLY A 158 5.44 -4.61 -7.19
CA GLY A 158 4.12 -4.96 -6.67
C GLY A 158 3.93 -4.71 -5.18
N ALA A 159 5.00 -4.81 -4.37
CA ALA A 159 4.96 -4.44 -2.96
C ALA A 159 4.81 -2.94 -2.77
N VAL A 160 5.45 -2.12 -3.62
CA VAL A 160 5.24 -0.67 -3.62
C VAL A 160 3.78 -0.33 -3.93
N ILE A 161 3.21 -0.95 -4.97
CA ILE A 161 1.80 -0.78 -5.37
C ILE A 161 0.86 -1.21 -4.24
N ALA A 162 1.02 -2.43 -3.72
CA ALA A 162 0.20 -2.96 -2.63
C ALA A 162 0.28 -2.09 -1.37
N GLY A 163 1.47 -1.62 -1.02
CA GLY A 163 1.67 -0.76 0.14
C GLY A 163 1.08 0.65 -0.06
N ASP A 164 1.14 1.22 -1.25
CA ASP A 164 0.48 2.49 -1.55
C ASP A 164 -1.04 2.36 -1.51
N LEU A 165 -1.57 1.27 -2.05
CA LEU A 165 -3.00 0.96 -2.02
C LEU A 165 -3.48 0.79 -0.58
N SER A 166 -2.70 0.07 0.24
CA SER A 166 -2.95 -0.08 1.68
C SER A 166 -2.86 1.24 2.43
N SER A 167 -1.90 2.10 2.08
CA SER A 167 -1.81 3.45 2.64
C SER A 167 -3.02 4.31 2.31
N ASN A 168 -3.53 4.23 1.08
CA ASN A 168 -4.75 4.93 0.69
C ASN A 168 -5.98 4.42 1.44
N ILE A 169 -6.20 3.10 1.44
CA ILE A 169 -7.33 2.46 2.10
C ILE A 169 -7.33 2.76 3.60
N GLY A 170 -6.21 2.53 4.28
CA GLY A 170 -6.10 2.72 5.73
C GLY A 170 -6.22 4.17 6.19
N ASN A 171 -6.10 5.14 5.27
CA ASN A 171 -6.31 6.55 5.53
C ASN A 171 -7.61 7.09 4.89
N GLY A 172 -8.56 6.21 4.56
CA GLY A 172 -9.90 6.60 4.09
C GLY A 172 -9.94 7.20 2.67
N ARG A 173 -8.90 7.01 1.87
CA ARG A 173 -8.82 7.48 0.47
C ARG A 173 -9.37 6.47 -0.55
N GLY A 174 -9.83 5.31 -0.07
CA GLY A 174 -10.36 4.23 -0.91
C GLY A 174 -9.28 3.38 -1.59
N PRO A 175 -9.66 2.50 -2.54
CA PRO A 175 -10.97 2.43 -3.20
C PRO A 175 -12.05 1.72 -2.39
N VAL A 176 -11.69 1.05 -1.29
CA VAL A 176 -12.59 0.35 -0.37
C VAL A 176 -12.37 0.85 1.06
N PRO A 177 -13.30 0.60 1.99
CA PRO A 177 -13.09 0.95 3.40
C PRO A 177 -11.99 0.06 4.03
N ALA A 178 -11.32 0.58 5.06
CA ALA A 178 -10.21 -0.14 5.72
C ALA A 178 -10.65 -1.45 6.39
N ASP A 179 -11.88 -1.51 6.88
CA ASP A 179 -12.46 -2.73 7.47
C ASP A 179 -12.57 -3.89 6.46
N SER A 180 -12.53 -3.59 5.16
CA SER A 180 -12.66 -4.57 4.09
C SER A 180 -11.33 -5.26 3.78
N VAL A 181 -10.20 -4.78 4.33
CA VAL A 181 -8.89 -5.42 4.18
C VAL A 181 -8.55 -6.23 5.44
N ALA A 182 -8.48 -7.56 5.25
CA ALA A 182 -8.16 -8.50 6.32
C ALA A 182 -6.66 -8.55 6.65
N GLY A 183 -5.80 -8.33 5.66
CA GLY A 183 -4.36 -8.41 5.84
C GLY A 183 -3.58 -7.98 4.61
N VAL A 184 -2.32 -7.56 4.83
CA VAL A 184 -1.41 -7.13 3.76
C VAL A 184 -0.03 -7.76 3.97
N SER A 185 0.57 -8.27 2.90
CA SER A 185 1.95 -8.79 2.89
C SER A 185 2.77 -8.11 1.82
N LEU A 186 3.82 -7.39 2.21
CA LEU A 186 4.71 -6.64 1.34
C LEU A 186 6.10 -7.26 1.38
N ILE A 187 6.56 -7.82 0.26
CA ILE A 187 7.87 -8.47 0.14
C ILE A 187 8.78 -7.56 -0.68
N ALA A 188 9.91 -7.16 -0.10
CA ALA A 188 10.86 -6.23 -0.73
C ALA A 188 10.22 -4.90 -1.16
N ASP A 189 9.50 -4.24 -0.25
CA ASP A 189 8.87 -2.94 -0.52
C ASP A 189 9.93 -1.83 -0.71
N GLY A 190 9.97 -1.26 -1.91
CA GLY A 190 10.82 -0.12 -2.28
C GLY A 190 10.56 1.15 -1.47
N ARG A 191 9.48 1.18 -0.68
CA ARG A 191 9.12 2.27 0.25
C ARG A 191 9.04 1.82 1.71
N GLN A 192 9.75 0.75 2.07
CA GLN A 192 9.76 0.23 3.44
C GLN A 192 10.34 1.23 4.46
N GLU A 193 9.67 1.35 5.60
CA GLU A 193 10.13 2.06 6.79
C GLU A 193 9.88 1.19 8.03
N LEU A 194 10.89 0.99 8.88
CA LEU A 194 10.79 0.11 10.05
C LEU A 194 9.70 0.51 11.06
N THR A 195 9.23 1.75 11.02
CA THR A 195 8.19 2.29 11.90
C THR A 195 6.77 2.12 11.36
N LYS A 196 6.59 1.53 10.16
CA LYS A 196 5.29 1.44 9.48
C LYS A 196 5.01 0.00 9.08
N GLY A 197 3.88 -0.53 9.53
CA GLY A 197 3.61 -1.97 9.46
C GLY A 197 4.48 -2.77 10.43
N LYS A 198 4.37 -4.10 10.35
CA LYS A 198 5.10 -5.06 11.16
C LYS A 198 6.21 -5.67 10.32
N LEU A 199 7.47 -5.43 10.67
CA LEU A 199 8.58 -6.20 10.07
C LEU A 199 8.51 -7.64 10.58
N ILE A 200 8.31 -8.59 9.67
CA ILE A 200 8.30 -10.02 9.96
C ILE A 200 9.65 -10.61 9.58
N GLY A 201 10.20 -11.46 10.46
CA GLY A 201 11.47 -12.12 10.26
C GLY A 201 12.65 -11.40 10.92
N LYS A 202 13.86 -11.62 10.38
CA LYS A 202 15.14 -11.24 10.99
C LYS A 202 15.27 -9.74 11.24
N GLN A 203 15.86 -9.42 12.38
CA GLN A 203 16.05 -8.07 12.91
C GLN A 203 17.29 -7.33 12.36
N GLY A 204 17.83 -7.77 11.22
CA GLY A 204 19.07 -7.24 10.62
C GLY A 204 18.88 -6.08 9.65
N ILE A 205 17.65 -5.60 9.48
CA ILE A 205 17.30 -4.51 8.57
C ILE A 205 17.62 -3.18 9.27
N THR A 206 18.44 -2.36 8.62
CA THR A 206 18.90 -1.07 9.19
C THR A 206 18.67 0.12 8.25
N GLY A 207 18.39 -0.17 6.98
CA GLY A 207 18.08 0.78 5.93
C GLY A 207 16.60 1.13 5.83
N VAL A 208 16.25 1.65 4.67
CA VAL A 208 14.91 2.02 4.24
C VAL A 208 14.70 1.56 2.80
N GLY A 209 13.49 1.65 2.28
CA GLY A 209 13.23 1.41 0.87
C GLY A 209 14.06 2.31 -0.06
N ALA A 210 14.45 1.80 -1.22
CA ALA A 210 15.23 2.51 -2.23
C ALA A 210 14.59 3.84 -2.65
N GLU A 211 13.26 3.89 -2.80
CA GLU A 211 12.55 5.13 -3.14
C GLU A 211 12.65 6.18 -2.03
N ILE A 212 12.95 5.79 -0.79
CA ILE A 212 13.19 6.70 0.34
C ILE A 212 14.64 7.15 0.33
N ALA A 213 15.58 6.20 0.26
CA ALA A 213 17.01 6.50 0.28
C ALA A 213 17.44 7.38 -0.91
N LEU A 214 16.84 7.15 -2.09
CA LEU A 214 17.19 7.84 -3.33
C LEU A 214 16.30 9.05 -3.63
N ALA A 215 15.23 9.32 -2.86
CA ALA A 215 14.38 10.49 -3.06
C ALA A 215 15.16 11.82 -3.16
N PRO A 216 16.13 12.13 -2.28
CA PRO A 216 16.87 13.40 -2.34
C PRO A 216 17.70 13.60 -3.61
N VAL A 217 18.01 12.51 -4.32
CA VAL A 217 18.93 12.44 -5.46
C VAL A 217 18.24 11.90 -6.71
N GLY A 218 16.91 11.76 -6.69
CA GLY A 218 16.13 11.13 -7.76
C GLY A 218 16.37 11.76 -9.14
N GLY A 219 16.58 13.07 -9.20
CA GLY A 219 16.91 13.78 -10.44
C GLY A 219 18.29 13.44 -11.02
N LEU A 220 19.27 13.10 -10.17
CA LEU A 220 20.64 12.79 -10.59
C LEU A 220 20.77 11.37 -11.18
N ILE A 221 19.84 10.48 -10.84
CA ILE A 221 19.86 9.06 -11.25
C ILE A 221 18.96 8.76 -12.45
N GLN A 222 18.28 9.76 -13.03
CA GLN A 222 17.41 9.58 -14.20
C GLN A 222 18.15 9.09 -15.44
N GLY A 223 19.48 9.31 -15.55
CA GLY A 223 20.28 8.71 -16.61
C GLY A 223 20.42 7.18 -16.50
N ILE A 224 20.22 6.62 -15.30
CA ILE A 224 20.27 5.18 -15.02
C ILE A 224 18.86 4.58 -15.06
N ILE A 225 17.90 5.26 -14.42
CA ILE A 225 16.51 4.80 -14.25
C ILE A 225 15.50 5.85 -14.75
N PRO A 226 15.46 6.13 -16.07
CA PRO A 226 14.65 7.21 -16.62
C PRO A 226 13.16 6.96 -16.41
N GLY A 227 12.45 7.95 -15.85
CA GLY A 227 11.03 7.86 -15.56
C GLY A 227 10.72 6.99 -14.34
N ALA A 228 11.68 6.83 -13.43
CA ALA A 228 11.47 6.26 -12.11
C ALA A 228 11.56 7.36 -11.06
N THR A 229 10.40 7.87 -10.63
CA THR A 229 10.32 8.83 -9.52
C THR A 229 10.51 8.09 -8.20
N MET A 230 11.53 8.48 -7.44
CA MET A 230 11.75 8.00 -6.07
C MET A 230 10.79 8.75 -5.14
N ARG A 231 9.60 8.18 -4.88
CA ARG A 231 8.46 8.91 -4.27
C ARG A 231 8.59 9.09 -2.75
N GLY A 232 9.73 8.74 -2.15
CA GLY A 232 9.99 8.95 -0.73
C GLY A 232 9.10 8.10 0.20
N PRO A 233 9.02 8.47 1.49
CA PRO A 233 8.22 7.73 2.46
C PRO A 233 6.70 7.84 2.18
N ARG A 234 5.90 6.91 2.69
CA ARG A 234 4.43 7.07 2.71
C ARG A 234 4.07 7.95 3.91
N PRO A 235 3.75 9.25 3.76
CA PRO A 235 3.74 10.20 4.88
C PRO A 235 2.79 9.78 5.99
N ASP A 236 1.58 9.33 5.64
CA ASP A 236 0.55 8.92 6.60
C ASP A 236 0.68 7.44 7.03
N GLY A 237 1.73 6.76 6.57
CA GLY A 237 1.89 5.32 6.75
C GLY A 237 0.67 4.54 6.26
N PHE A 238 0.26 3.53 7.02
CA PHE A 238 -0.85 2.64 6.64
C PHE A 238 -2.16 2.92 7.38
N GLY A 239 -2.22 4.00 8.18
CA GLY A 239 -3.43 4.38 8.93
C GLY A 239 -4.03 3.22 9.73
N GLU A 240 -5.33 2.99 9.59
CA GLU A 240 -6.08 1.90 10.24
C GLU A 240 -5.59 0.49 9.88
N LEU A 241 -4.86 0.33 8.77
CA LEU A 241 -4.30 -0.97 8.37
C LEU A 241 -2.93 -1.25 8.98
N ASN A 242 -2.33 -0.32 9.72
CA ASN A 242 -0.93 -0.43 10.16
C ASN A 242 -0.63 -1.70 10.96
N ASP A 243 -1.58 -2.20 11.74
CA ASP A 243 -1.44 -3.46 12.49
C ASP A 243 -1.66 -4.72 11.64
N ARG A 244 -2.14 -4.57 10.40
CA ARG A 244 -2.42 -5.65 9.44
C ARG A 244 -1.44 -5.71 8.27
N VAL A 245 -0.51 -4.75 8.17
CA VAL A 245 0.56 -4.76 7.17
C VAL A 245 1.77 -5.50 7.71
N ASN A 246 2.13 -6.60 7.05
CA ASN A 246 3.36 -7.35 7.27
C ASN A 246 4.37 -6.97 6.19
N ASN A 247 5.58 -6.59 6.61
CA ASN A 247 6.70 -6.31 5.73
C ASN A 247 7.74 -7.43 5.84
N PHE A 248 8.29 -7.84 4.70
CA PHE A 248 9.36 -8.82 4.59
C PHE A 248 10.50 -8.19 3.79
N CYS A 249 11.69 -8.21 4.37
CA CYS A 249 12.88 -7.70 3.70
C CYS A 249 14.08 -8.55 4.08
N ALA A 250 14.90 -8.89 3.09
CA ALA A 250 16.17 -9.56 3.33
C ALA A 250 17.26 -8.52 3.65
N PRO A 251 18.13 -8.78 4.64
CA PRO A 251 19.28 -7.92 4.89
C PRO A 251 20.11 -7.74 3.62
N ALA A 252 20.52 -6.49 3.35
CA ALA A 252 21.25 -6.09 2.14
C ALA A 252 20.48 -6.21 0.80
N ASP A 253 19.19 -6.51 0.82
CA ASP A 253 18.34 -6.25 -0.36
C ASP A 253 18.17 -4.74 -0.52
N LEU A 254 18.93 -4.16 -1.46
CA LEU A 254 18.94 -2.72 -1.74
C LEU A 254 17.58 -2.15 -2.17
N VAL A 255 16.57 -2.98 -2.47
CA VAL A 255 15.20 -2.48 -2.70
C VAL A 255 14.54 -2.02 -1.40
N CYS A 256 14.66 -2.79 -0.31
CA CYS A 256 13.92 -2.55 0.94
C CYS A 256 14.81 -2.25 2.16
N ASP A 257 16.12 -2.48 2.05
CA ASP A 257 17.17 -2.24 3.06
C ASP A 257 18.30 -1.37 2.48
N ALA A 258 17.95 -0.35 1.70
CA ALA A 258 18.91 0.63 1.20
C ALA A 258 19.46 1.49 2.35
N PRO A 259 20.79 1.67 2.47
CA PRO A 259 21.34 2.57 3.47
C PRO A 259 20.85 4.02 3.26
N ARG A 260 20.87 4.84 4.30
CA ARG A 260 20.34 6.23 4.22
C ARG A 260 21.32 7.24 3.62
N ASP A 261 22.61 6.93 3.60
CA ASP A 261 23.64 7.86 3.11
C ASP A 261 23.49 8.10 1.59
N VAL A 262 23.55 9.35 1.14
CA VAL A 262 23.38 9.73 -0.27
C VAL A 262 24.71 9.83 -1.03
N GLY A 263 25.86 9.76 -0.35
CA GLY A 263 27.19 9.97 -0.95
C GLY A 263 27.57 9.03 -2.10
N ASN A 264 26.85 7.91 -2.25
CA ASN A 264 27.04 6.89 -3.28
C ASN A 264 25.76 6.59 -4.09
N ALA A 265 24.85 7.56 -4.20
CA ALA A 265 23.56 7.40 -4.87
C ALA A 265 23.64 6.85 -6.31
N LEU A 266 24.61 7.34 -7.10
CA LEU A 266 24.80 6.89 -8.49
C LEU A 266 25.18 5.40 -8.54
N GLN A 267 26.15 4.98 -7.74
CA GLN A 267 26.54 3.57 -7.62
C GLN A 267 25.37 2.72 -7.17
N ARG A 268 24.58 3.18 -6.20
CA ARG A 268 23.42 2.42 -5.72
C ARG A 268 22.32 2.27 -6.76
N ALA A 269 22.08 3.30 -7.57
CA ALA A 269 21.16 3.19 -8.69
C ALA A 269 21.67 2.17 -9.73
N GLN A 270 22.99 2.09 -9.93
CA GLN A 270 23.59 1.03 -10.76
C GLN A 270 23.44 -0.35 -10.11
N ASP A 271 23.70 -0.49 -8.80
CA ASP A 271 23.59 -1.76 -8.07
C ASP A 271 22.14 -2.29 -8.04
N LEU A 272 21.16 -1.38 -7.91
CA LEU A 272 19.74 -1.69 -7.98
C LEU A 272 19.37 -2.33 -9.33
N VAL A 273 19.96 -1.84 -10.43
CA VAL A 273 19.74 -2.37 -11.79
C VAL A 273 20.62 -3.60 -12.08
N GLY A 274 21.83 -3.64 -11.53
CA GLY A 274 22.93 -4.50 -11.97
C GLY A 274 22.98 -5.91 -11.39
N ALA A 275 21.92 -6.37 -10.70
CA ALA A 275 21.78 -7.64 -9.99
C ALA A 275 22.04 -7.57 -8.48
N ASN A 276 21.04 -7.07 -7.76
CA ASN A 276 20.86 -7.36 -6.34
C ASN A 276 20.51 -8.86 -6.17
N ALA A 277 21.54 -9.71 -6.07
CA ALA A 277 21.38 -11.17 -5.99
C ALA A 277 20.51 -11.63 -4.81
N VAL A 278 20.48 -10.85 -3.71
CA VAL A 278 19.62 -11.12 -2.55
C VAL A 278 18.14 -10.99 -2.92
N HIS A 279 17.79 -10.02 -3.76
CA HIS A 279 16.41 -9.77 -4.19
C HIS A 279 15.77 -10.97 -4.91
N ALA A 280 16.57 -11.77 -5.62
CA ALA A 280 16.08 -12.97 -6.33
C ALA A 280 15.95 -14.22 -5.43
N GLN A 281 16.30 -14.12 -4.15
CA GLN A 281 16.48 -15.28 -3.26
C GLN A 281 15.39 -15.47 -2.21
N TYR A 282 14.32 -14.66 -2.22
CA TYR A 282 13.21 -14.80 -1.26
C TYR A 282 12.58 -16.21 -1.25
N ALA A 283 12.60 -16.90 -2.39
CA ALA A 283 12.10 -18.27 -2.54
C ALA A 283 13.11 -19.38 -2.22
N THR A 284 14.38 -19.07 -1.95
CA THR A 284 15.44 -20.09 -1.90
C THR A 284 16.36 -20.02 -0.68
N ASN A 285 16.67 -18.83 -0.17
CA ASN A 285 17.75 -18.69 0.82
C ASN A 285 17.25 -18.75 2.29
N GLY A 286 15.94 -18.66 2.55
CA GLY A 286 15.39 -18.81 3.91
C GLY A 286 16.00 -17.85 4.95
N THR A 287 16.61 -16.75 4.50
CA THR A 287 17.39 -15.83 5.34
C THR A 287 16.54 -14.77 6.02
N VAL A 288 15.30 -14.59 5.57
CA VAL A 288 14.36 -13.58 6.08
C VAL A 288 13.58 -14.13 7.26
N VAL A 289 13.00 -15.32 7.11
CA VAL A 289 12.16 -15.97 8.11
C VAL A 289 12.84 -17.27 8.53
N ASP A 290 13.01 -17.49 9.83
CA ASP A 290 13.70 -18.67 10.31
C ASP A 290 12.93 -19.95 9.97
N GLY A 291 13.62 -20.93 9.37
CA GLY A 291 13.09 -22.26 9.09
C GLY A 291 12.25 -22.41 7.81
N GLN A 292 12.00 -21.34 7.07
CA GLN A 292 11.25 -21.39 5.79
C GLN A 292 11.52 -20.19 4.89
N THR A 293 11.14 -20.28 3.62
CA THR A 293 11.24 -19.17 2.67
C THR A 293 10.13 -18.15 2.91
N VAL A 294 10.28 -16.93 2.38
CA VAL A 294 9.22 -15.91 2.53
C VAL A 294 7.91 -16.34 1.87
N PRO A 295 7.89 -16.90 0.64
CA PRO A 295 6.68 -17.46 0.06
C PRO A 295 6.02 -18.53 0.93
N GLN A 296 6.80 -19.44 1.54
CA GLN A 296 6.26 -20.46 2.45
C GLN A 296 5.58 -19.85 3.68
N TYR A 297 6.22 -18.87 4.32
CA TYR A 297 5.62 -18.16 5.45
C TYR A 297 4.34 -17.44 5.04
N VAL A 298 4.38 -16.68 3.93
CA VAL A 298 3.23 -15.89 3.47
C VAL A 298 2.09 -16.80 3.02
N LEU A 299 2.36 -17.96 2.41
CA LEU A 299 1.35 -18.98 2.12
C LEU A 299 0.67 -19.47 3.40
N GLY A 300 1.44 -19.83 4.43
CA GLY A 300 0.89 -20.24 5.72
C GLY A 300 0.03 -19.16 6.35
N TRP A 301 0.53 -17.93 6.41
CA TRP A 301 -0.20 -16.76 6.91
C TRP A 301 -1.50 -16.51 6.12
N ALA A 302 -1.44 -16.54 4.79
CA ALA A 302 -2.59 -16.31 3.93
C ALA A 302 -3.65 -17.39 4.13
N ARG A 303 -3.24 -18.66 4.15
CA ARG A 303 -4.12 -19.80 4.39
C ARG A 303 -4.80 -19.72 5.76
N ASP A 304 -4.05 -19.36 6.80
CA ASP A 304 -4.61 -19.23 8.15
C ASP A 304 -5.59 -18.05 8.22
N LEU A 305 -5.28 -16.93 7.56
CA LEU A 305 -6.13 -15.75 7.51
C LEU A 305 -7.47 -16.04 6.80
N VAL A 306 -7.42 -16.61 5.60
CA VAL A 306 -8.64 -16.89 4.82
C VAL A 306 -9.52 -17.99 5.43
N ASN A 307 -8.96 -18.86 6.28
CA ASN A 307 -9.71 -19.87 7.01
C ASN A 307 -10.39 -19.33 8.29
N GLN A 308 -10.20 -18.06 8.64
CA GLN A 308 -10.94 -17.43 9.74
C GLN A 308 -12.39 -17.15 9.34
N PRO A 309 -13.35 -17.30 10.26
CA PRO A 309 -14.71 -16.84 10.04
C PRO A 309 -14.71 -15.32 9.83
N LEU A 310 -15.53 -14.85 8.88
CA LEU A 310 -15.77 -13.42 8.72
C LEU A 310 -16.35 -12.86 10.04
N ARG A 311 -15.76 -11.76 10.51
CA ARG A 311 -16.27 -10.97 11.64
C ARG A 311 -16.97 -9.74 11.13
#